data_AF-A0A0C5E8T3-F1
#
_entry.id   AF-A0A0C5E8T3-F1
#
_cell.length_a   1.000
_cell.length_b   1.000
_cell.length_c   1.000
_cell.angle_alpha   90.00
_cell.angle_beta   90.00
_cell.angle_gamma   90.00
#
_symmetry.space_group_name_H-M   'P 1'
#
loop_
_entity.id
_entity.type
_entity.pdbx_description
1 polymer ?
#
loop_
_entity_poly.entity_id
_entity_poly.type
_entity_poly.pdbx_seq_one_letter_code
_entity_poly.pdbx_strand_id
1 'polypeptide(L)'
;MERYAKVGMQELDQRLSKIVEAARKKPVSVYRYGAPWVWIVSQDDWQGALKELSSYIPPGHSLVLLRPQIDALLDQHRDVLQSLDGEPGMLIAPRTVMHILLLQLLYSVPGEQQLYEQLNYNLLFRWFVGLDLNQKVWNLGVLSRDIATLLGDARAVQLIQKIIGEVFCGALLHMPEFSLNFALLHSWLAKHATTSTLSN
;
A
#
# COMPACT_ATOMS: atom_id res chain seq x y z
N MET A 1 -33.34 -23.74 8.65
CA MET A 1 -31.88 -23.79 8.39
C MET A 1 -31.05 -22.93 9.37
N GLU A 2 -31.66 -22.24 10.34
CA GLU A 2 -30.97 -21.29 11.24
C GLU A 2 -30.50 -21.87 12.59
N ARG A 3 -30.72 -23.17 12.84
CA ARG A 3 -30.63 -23.78 14.17
C ARG A 3 -29.25 -23.69 14.84
N TYR A 4 -28.17 -23.48 14.07
CA TYR A 4 -26.79 -23.51 14.59
C TYR A 4 -26.04 -22.20 14.41
N ALA A 5 -26.70 -21.06 14.20
CA ALA A 5 -25.98 -19.79 14.07
C ALA A 5 -25.21 -19.38 15.35
N LYS A 6 -25.74 -19.75 16.52
CA LYS A 6 -25.12 -19.56 17.85
C LYS A 6 -25.26 -20.84 18.66
N VAL A 7 -24.17 -21.32 19.24
CA VAL A 7 -24.13 -22.61 19.94
C VAL A 7 -23.35 -22.47 21.25
N GLY A 8 -23.86 -23.02 22.35
CA GLY A 8 -23.13 -23.08 23.63
C GLY A 8 -22.18 -24.28 23.70
N MET A 9 -21.19 -24.25 24.60
CA MET A 9 -20.20 -25.34 24.74
C MET A 9 -20.82 -26.74 24.90
N GLN A 10 -21.88 -26.88 25.71
CA GLN A 10 -22.56 -28.16 25.90
C GLN A 10 -23.25 -28.66 24.63
N GLU A 11 -23.84 -27.77 23.83
CA GLU A 11 -24.46 -28.14 22.56
C GLU A 11 -23.41 -28.47 21.49
N LEU A 12 -22.25 -27.80 21.53
CA LEU A 12 -21.10 -28.13 20.71
C LEU A 12 -20.64 -29.58 20.95
N ASP A 13 -20.45 -29.95 22.22
CA ASP A 13 -20.02 -31.30 22.59
C ASP A 13 -21.04 -32.38 22.16
N GLN A 14 -22.33 -32.09 22.33
CA GLN A 14 -23.40 -33.06 22.02
C GLN A 14 -23.69 -33.20 20.52
N ARG A 15 -23.39 -32.17 19.71
CA ARG A 15 -23.86 -32.09 18.31
C ARG A 15 -22.77 -31.70 17.32
N LEU A 16 -21.50 -31.94 17.65
CA LEU A 16 -20.34 -31.54 16.88
C LEU A 16 -20.50 -31.79 15.38
N SER A 17 -20.83 -33.02 14.95
CA SER A 17 -20.95 -33.36 13.53
C SER A 17 -22.00 -32.52 12.79
N LYS A 18 -23.15 -32.25 13.41
CA LYS A 18 -24.22 -31.43 12.80
C LYS A 18 -23.84 -29.96 12.73
N ILE A 19 -23.10 -29.48 13.73
CA ILE A 19 -22.61 -28.10 13.80
C ILE A 19 -21.52 -27.87 12.75
N VAL A 20 -20.58 -28.80 12.58
CA VAL A 20 -19.55 -28.72 11.54
C VAL A 20 -20.17 -28.75 10.14
N GLU A 21 -21.15 -29.63 9.90
CA GLU A 21 -21.90 -29.64 8.63
C GLU A 21 -22.67 -28.34 8.38
N ALA A 22 -23.21 -27.71 9.44
CA ALA A 22 -23.81 -26.38 9.32
C ALA A 22 -22.75 -25.30 9.02
N ALA A 23 -21.58 -25.37 9.67
CA ALA A 23 -20.46 -24.46 9.50
C ALA A 23 -19.88 -24.45 8.08
N ARG A 24 -19.99 -25.58 7.36
CA ARG A 24 -19.64 -25.66 5.92
C ARG A 24 -20.47 -24.75 5.03
N LYS A 25 -21.69 -24.39 5.47
CA LYS A 25 -22.62 -23.54 4.71
C LYS A 25 -22.65 -22.11 5.20
N LYS A 26 -22.54 -21.91 6.52
CA LYS A 26 -22.52 -20.58 7.16
C LYS A 26 -21.69 -20.64 8.44
N PRO A 27 -20.86 -19.63 8.74
CA PRO A 27 -20.12 -19.52 9.99
C PRO A 27 -21.00 -19.72 11.24
N VAL A 28 -20.51 -20.49 12.21
CA VAL A 28 -21.18 -20.76 13.48
C VAL A 28 -20.39 -20.16 14.63
N SER A 29 -21.06 -19.35 15.47
CA SER A 29 -20.42 -18.76 16.66
C SER A 29 -20.66 -19.64 17.89
N VAL A 30 -19.57 -20.07 18.52
CA VAL A 30 -19.57 -20.85 19.76
C VAL A 30 -19.42 -19.91 20.95
N TYR A 31 -20.31 -20.03 21.93
CA TYR A 31 -20.35 -19.20 23.13
C TYR A 31 -19.88 -19.96 24.35
N ARG A 32 -19.16 -19.25 25.23
CA ARG A 32 -18.74 -19.72 26.54
C ARG A 32 -18.96 -18.61 27.57
N TYR A 33 -19.60 -18.94 28.69
CA TYR A 33 -19.95 -17.98 29.74
C TYR A 33 -20.69 -16.73 29.24
N GLY A 34 -21.60 -16.89 28.27
CA GLY A 34 -22.41 -15.79 27.72
C GLY A 34 -21.71 -14.91 26.67
N ALA A 35 -20.42 -15.14 26.40
CA ALA A 35 -19.66 -14.40 25.38
C ALA A 35 -19.30 -15.31 24.18
N PRO A 36 -19.20 -14.75 22.96
CA PRO A 36 -18.66 -15.49 21.82
C PRO A 36 -17.20 -15.84 22.10
N TRP A 37 -16.86 -17.12 21.95
CA TRP A 37 -15.55 -17.68 22.30
C TRP A 37 -14.75 -18.05 21.05
N VAL A 38 -15.38 -18.67 20.06
CA VAL A 38 -14.74 -19.12 18.81
C VAL A 38 -15.77 -19.14 17.67
N TRP A 39 -15.29 -18.98 16.43
CA TRP A 39 -16.08 -19.25 15.24
C TRP A 39 -15.63 -20.55 14.58
N ILE A 40 -16.59 -21.40 14.20
CA ILE A 40 -16.36 -22.53 13.29
C ILE A 40 -16.77 -22.06 11.91
N VAL A 41 -15.83 -22.06 10.98
CA VAL A 41 -15.99 -21.60 9.60
C VAL A 41 -15.62 -22.70 8.63
N SER A 42 -16.13 -22.63 7.40
CA SER A 42 -15.67 -23.50 6.33
C SER A 42 -14.21 -23.17 5.95
N GLN A 43 -13.53 -24.12 5.31
CA GLN A 43 -12.19 -23.89 4.78
C GLN A 43 -12.19 -22.73 3.76
N ASP A 44 -13.20 -22.66 2.89
CA ASP A 44 -13.32 -21.62 1.87
C ASP A 44 -13.52 -20.24 2.49
N ASP A 45 -14.36 -20.12 3.54
CA ASP A 45 -14.55 -18.86 4.27
C ASP A 45 -13.27 -18.43 4.99
N TRP A 46 -12.55 -19.37 5.59
CA TRP A 46 -11.28 -19.09 6.27
C TRP A 46 -10.19 -18.65 5.29
N GLN A 47 -10.05 -19.33 4.16
CA GLN A 47 -9.13 -18.95 3.09
C GLN A 47 -9.53 -17.61 2.46
N GLY A 48 -10.84 -17.35 2.32
CA GLY A 48 -11.36 -16.07 1.86
C GLY A 48 -11.02 -14.92 2.81
N ALA A 49 -11.01 -15.15 4.12
CA ALA A 49 -10.60 -14.19 5.14
C ALA A 49 -9.07 -13.96 5.17
N LEU A 50 -8.29 -14.95 4.74
CA LEU A 50 -6.82 -14.89 4.64
C LEU A 50 -6.33 -14.30 3.31
N LYS A 51 -7.21 -13.76 2.47
CA LYS A 51 -6.82 -13.18 1.18
C LYS A 51 -5.74 -12.12 1.35
N GLU A 52 -4.60 -12.36 0.72
CA GLU A 52 -3.53 -11.39 0.61
C GLU A 52 -3.97 -10.19 -0.21
N LEU A 53 -3.36 -9.03 0.06
CA LEU A 53 -3.68 -7.79 -0.64
C LEU A 53 -3.53 -7.91 -2.17
N SER A 54 -2.51 -8.66 -2.61
CA SER A 54 -2.23 -8.99 -4.02
C SER A 54 -3.43 -9.63 -4.73
N SER A 55 -4.25 -10.42 -4.03
CA SER A 55 -5.41 -11.12 -4.61
C SER A 55 -6.55 -10.20 -5.05
N TYR A 56 -6.57 -8.96 -4.55
CA TYR A 56 -7.57 -7.95 -4.91
C TYR A 56 -7.17 -7.12 -6.12
N ILE A 57 -5.95 -7.29 -6.63
CA ILE A 57 -5.37 -6.41 -7.64
C ILE A 57 -5.29 -7.15 -8.97
N PRO A 58 -5.93 -6.62 -10.04
CA PRO A 58 -5.86 -7.25 -11.36
C PRO A 58 -4.41 -7.35 -11.85
N PRO A 59 -3.94 -8.52 -12.32
CA PRO A 59 -2.57 -8.69 -12.79
C PRO A 59 -2.26 -7.84 -14.04
N GLY A 60 -3.28 -7.48 -14.81
CA GLY A 60 -3.15 -6.62 -15.99
C GLY A 60 -3.19 -5.11 -15.70
N HIS A 61 -3.27 -4.70 -14.43
CA HIS A 61 -3.27 -3.28 -14.09
C HIS A 61 -1.90 -2.64 -14.39
N SER A 62 -1.85 -1.42 -14.95
CA SER A 62 -0.60 -0.82 -15.42
C SER A 62 0.47 -0.67 -14.34
N LEU A 63 0.10 -0.27 -13.10
CA LEU A 63 1.06 -0.27 -11.98
C LEU A 63 1.66 -1.65 -11.69
N VAL A 64 0.90 -2.74 -11.89
CA VAL A 64 1.39 -4.10 -11.66
C VAL A 64 2.44 -4.46 -12.72
N LEU A 65 2.15 -4.15 -13.97
CA LEU A 65 3.05 -4.41 -15.10
C LEU A 65 4.34 -3.58 -15.03
N LEU A 66 4.25 -2.35 -14.52
CA LEU A 66 5.39 -1.43 -14.46
C LEU A 66 6.22 -1.54 -13.17
N ARG A 67 5.65 -2.03 -12.07
CA ARG A 67 6.35 -2.14 -10.78
C ARG A 67 7.71 -2.84 -10.87
N PRO A 68 7.90 -3.97 -11.60
CA PRO A 68 9.22 -4.59 -11.73
C PRO A 68 10.28 -3.66 -12.34
N GLN A 69 9.91 -2.80 -13.28
CA GLN A 69 10.83 -1.84 -13.89
C GLN A 69 11.20 -0.71 -12.91
N ILE A 70 10.21 -0.24 -12.14
CA ILE A 70 10.42 0.74 -11.07
C ILE A 70 11.35 0.17 -10.00
N ASP A 71 11.07 -1.05 -9.52
CA ASP A 71 11.88 -1.70 -8.49
C ASP A 71 13.32 -1.95 -8.96
N ALA A 72 13.52 -2.32 -10.23
CA ALA A 72 14.84 -2.48 -10.83
C ALA A 72 15.63 -1.16 -10.86
N LEU A 73 14.98 -0.05 -11.21
CA LEU A 73 15.63 1.28 -11.17
C LEU A 73 15.96 1.70 -9.73
N LEU A 74 15.06 1.45 -8.78
CA LEU A 74 15.34 1.72 -7.36
C LEU A 74 16.49 0.86 -6.82
N ASP A 75 16.64 -0.38 -7.30
CA ASP A 75 17.78 -1.25 -6.95
C ASP A 75 19.11 -0.79 -7.56
N GLN A 76 19.10 -0.25 -8.78
CA GLN A 76 20.29 0.32 -9.41
C GLN A 76 20.82 1.57 -8.68
N HIS A 77 19.92 2.34 -8.07
CA HIS A 77 20.23 3.57 -7.31
C HIS A 77 20.08 3.37 -5.80
N ARG A 78 20.39 2.15 -5.33
CA ARG A 78 20.25 1.78 -3.92
C ARG A 78 21.10 2.66 -2.99
N ASP A 79 22.23 3.16 -3.46
CA ASP A 79 23.11 4.08 -2.73
C ASP A 79 22.38 5.38 -2.32
N VAL A 80 21.55 5.93 -3.21
CA VAL A 80 20.72 7.11 -2.90
C VAL A 80 19.76 6.79 -1.76
N LEU A 81 19.07 5.65 -1.82
CA LEU A 81 18.13 5.23 -0.79
C LEU A 81 18.82 4.93 0.54
N GLN A 82 19.97 4.27 0.52
CA GLN A 82 20.75 3.95 1.73
C GLN A 82 21.25 5.21 2.44
N SER A 83 21.61 6.25 1.69
CA SER A 83 22.03 7.52 2.30
C SER A 83 20.89 8.22 3.05
N LEU A 84 19.64 8.03 2.61
CA LEU A 84 18.44 8.55 3.28
C LEU A 84 18.00 7.67 4.46
N ASP A 85 18.22 6.35 4.39
CA ASP A 85 17.96 5.43 5.50
C ASP A 85 18.83 5.76 6.75
N GLY A 86 19.98 6.39 6.54
CA GLY A 86 20.89 6.82 7.62
C GLY A 86 20.50 8.15 8.27
N GLU A 87 19.54 8.90 7.72
CA GLU A 87 19.13 10.20 8.24
C GLU A 87 18.32 10.03 9.54
N PRO A 88 18.77 10.61 10.67
CA PRO A 88 18.05 10.51 11.93
C PRO A 88 16.70 11.22 11.82
N GLY A 89 15.63 10.46 11.57
CA GLY A 89 14.27 10.99 11.52
C GLY A 89 13.31 10.27 10.60
N MET A 90 13.79 9.54 9.58
CA MET A 90 12.89 8.74 8.72
C MET A 90 12.37 7.51 9.47
N LEU A 91 11.05 7.33 9.47
CA LEU A 91 10.36 6.17 10.05
C LEU A 91 9.74 5.29 8.95
N ILE A 92 9.58 5.84 7.75
CA ILE A 92 9.14 5.16 6.55
C ILE A 92 10.39 4.90 5.70
N ALA A 93 10.57 3.67 5.23
CA ALA A 93 11.69 3.33 4.36
C ALA A 93 11.70 4.26 3.11
N PRO A 94 12.85 4.82 2.68
CA PRO A 94 12.95 5.69 1.52
C PRO A 94 12.36 5.07 0.26
N ARG A 95 12.52 3.75 0.07
CA ARG A 95 11.86 3.01 -1.01
C ARG A 95 10.34 3.16 -0.98
N THR A 96 9.73 3.06 0.20
CA THR A 96 8.27 3.21 0.36
C THR A 96 7.86 4.66 0.10
N VAL A 97 8.61 5.65 0.58
CA VAL A 97 8.33 7.07 0.30
C VAL A 97 8.46 7.39 -1.20
N MET A 98 9.43 6.77 -1.91
CA MET A 98 9.53 6.87 -3.37
C MET A 98 8.25 6.39 -4.07
N HIS A 99 7.74 5.21 -3.70
CA HIS A 99 6.50 4.68 -4.26
C HIS A 99 5.30 5.59 -3.95
N ILE A 100 5.25 6.16 -2.74
CA ILE A 100 4.21 7.12 -2.34
C ILE A 100 4.23 8.37 -3.23
N LEU A 101 5.42 8.93 -3.51
CA LEU A 101 5.56 10.09 -4.38
C LEU A 101 5.27 9.77 -5.84
N LEU A 102 5.62 8.58 -6.31
CA LEU A 102 5.22 8.09 -7.64
C LEU A 102 3.70 8.01 -7.74
N LEU A 103 2.99 7.48 -6.73
CA LEU A 103 1.52 7.50 -6.73
C LEU A 103 0.97 8.93 -6.77
N GLN A 104 1.57 9.84 -6.02
CA GLN A 104 1.14 11.25 -6.03
C GLN A 104 1.24 11.86 -7.42
N LEU A 105 2.34 11.60 -8.14
CA LEU A 105 2.51 12.06 -9.52
C LEU A 105 1.54 11.38 -10.49
N LEU A 106 1.48 10.05 -10.45
CA LEU A 106 0.74 9.25 -11.44
C LEU A 106 -0.79 9.43 -11.35
N TYR A 107 -1.30 9.76 -10.17
CA TYR A 107 -2.74 9.98 -9.94
C TYR A 107 -3.08 11.44 -9.65
N SER A 108 -2.14 12.38 -9.85
CA SER A 108 -2.33 13.80 -9.57
C SER A 108 -2.93 14.08 -8.19
N VAL A 109 -2.49 13.35 -7.16
CA VAL A 109 -3.04 13.48 -5.81
C VAL A 109 -2.67 14.87 -5.26
N PRO A 110 -3.66 15.71 -4.87
CA PRO A 110 -3.46 17.14 -4.69
C PRO A 110 -2.62 17.53 -3.45
N GLY A 111 -2.40 16.59 -2.52
CA GLY A 111 -1.59 16.87 -1.33
C GLY A 111 -1.46 15.67 -0.40
N GLU A 112 -0.67 15.84 0.66
CA GLU A 112 -0.30 14.78 1.59
C GLU A 112 -1.49 14.26 2.41
N GLN A 113 -2.46 15.10 2.76
CA GLN A 113 -3.72 14.68 3.40
C GLN A 113 -4.48 13.68 2.52
N GLN A 114 -4.66 14.01 1.25
CA GLN A 114 -5.36 13.14 0.31
C GLN A 114 -4.55 11.87 0.04
N LEU A 115 -3.23 11.96 0.00
CA LEU A 115 -2.33 10.82 -0.18
C LEU A 115 -2.42 9.87 1.01
N TYR A 116 -2.40 10.41 2.24
CA TYR A 116 -2.62 9.66 3.47
C TYR A 116 -3.98 8.95 3.46
N GLU A 117 -5.06 9.64 3.07
CA GLU A 117 -6.38 9.05 2.95
C GLU A 117 -6.41 7.92 1.93
N GLN A 118 -5.86 8.14 0.73
CA GLN A 118 -5.77 7.11 -0.31
C GLN A 118 -5.00 5.87 0.18
N LEU A 119 -3.89 6.02 0.91
CA LEU A 119 -3.17 4.89 1.51
C LEU A 119 -4.00 4.12 2.55
N ASN A 120 -5.01 4.75 3.17
CA ASN A 120 -5.86 4.08 4.14
C ASN A 120 -6.94 3.21 3.50
N TYR A 121 -7.53 3.60 2.36
CA TYR A 121 -8.65 2.87 1.75
C TYR A 121 -8.34 2.23 0.39
N ASN A 122 -7.33 2.68 -0.34
CA ASN A 122 -7.06 2.22 -1.70
C ASN A 122 -6.10 1.01 -1.68
N LEU A 123 -6.66 -0.18 -1.90
CA LEU A 123 -5.91 -1.45 -1.86
C LEU A 123 -4.76 -1.50 -2.87
N LEU A 124 -4.94 -0.94 -4.06
CA LEU A 124 -3.90 -0.86 -5.08
C LEU A 124 -2.73 0.01 -4.61
N PHE A 125 -3.02 1.16 -3.99
CA PHE A 125 -1.99 2.07 -3.50
C PHE A 125 -1.20 1.42 -2.37
N ARG A 126 -1.90 0.78 -1.43
CA ARG A 126 -1.28 0.01 -0.34
C ARG A 126 -0.32 -1.04 -0.87
N TRP A 127 -0.76 -1.83 -1.84
CA TRP A 127 0.07 -2.86 -2.44
C TRP A 127 1.29 -2.26 -3.11
N PHE A 128 1.10 -1.20 -3.88
CA PHE A 128 2.17 -0.55 -4.63
C PHE A 128 3.27 -0.01 -3.71
N VAL A 129 2.91 0.53 -2.55
CA VAL A 129 3.88 1.04 -1.56
C VAL A 129 4.43 -0.03 -0.61
N GLY A 130 3.94 -1.28 -0.72
CA GLY A 130 4.37 -2.41 0.10
C GLY A 130 3.71 -2.48 1.49
N LEU A 131 2.51 -1.92 1.65
CA LEU A 131 1.70 -2.08 2.86
C LEU A 131 0.86 -3.36 2.78
N ASP A 132 0.80 -4.14 3.86
CA ASP A 132 -0.10 -5.30 3.96
C ASP A 132 -1.57 -4.87 4.11
N LEU A 133 -2.54 -5.76 3.89
CA LEU A 133 -3.97 -5.44 4.02
C LEU A 133 -4.32 -4.81 5.39
N ASN A 134 -3.77 -5.36 6.48
CA ASN A 134 -4.11 -4.99 7.86
C ASN A 134 -3.11 -4.02 8.51
N GLN A 135 -2.06 -3.61 7.80
CA GLN A 135 -1.04 -2.72 8.36
C GLN A 135 -1.61 -1.32 8.57
N LYS A 136 -1.39 -0.71 9.74
CA LYS A 136 -1.80 0.69 9.92
C LYS A 136 -0.89 1.62 9.13
N VAL A 137 -1.46 2.59 8.42
CA VAL A 137 -0.68 3.68 7.81
C VAL A 137 -0.07 4.53 8.93
N TRP A 138 1.16 5.01 8.74
CA TRP A 138 1.79 5.97 9.66
C TRP A 138 0.91 7.21 9.81
N ASN A 139 0.97 7.89 10.96
CA ASN A 139 0.22 9.13 11.12
C ASN A 139 0.66 10.19 10.07
N LEU A 140 -0.24 11.12 9.77
CA LEU A 140 -0.01 12.14 8.75
C LEU A 140 1.29 12.93 8.97
N GLY A 141 1.61 13.29 10.22
CA GLY A 141 2.82 14.06 10.53
C GLY A 141 4.12 13.31 10.19
N VAL A 142 4.15 12.00 10.40
CA VAL A 142 5.27 11.13 10.00
C VAL A 142 5.37 11.06 8.47
N LEU A 143 4.24 10.87 7.79
CA LEU A 143 4.19 10.84 6.33
C LEU A 143 4.71 12.15 5.71
N SER A 144 4.18 13.28 6.17
CA SER A 144 4.57 14.62 5.72
C SER A 144 6.05 14.90 5.92
N ARG A 145 6.57 14.57 7.11
CA ARG A 145 7.99 14.78 7.43
C ARG A 145 8.89 13.93 6.52
N ASP A 146 8.59 12.65 6.37
CA ASP A 146 9.45 11.74 5.61
C ASP A 146 9.39 12.03 4.10
N ILE A 147 8.23 12.48 3.58
CA ILE A 147 8.10 13.05 2.23
C ILE A 147 8.98 14.29 2.10
N ALA A 148 8.92 15.22 3.05
CA ALA A 148 9.71 16.44 3.01
C ALA A 148 11.22 16.15 3.08
N THR A 149 11.64 15.18 3.88
CA THR A 149 13.04 14.71 3.96
C THR A 149 13.50 14.17 2.62
N LEU A 150 12.73 13.26 1.99
CA LEU A 150 13.10 12.68 0.70
C LEU A 150 13.14 13.74 -0.41
N LEU A 151 12.13 14.62 -0.50
CA LEU A 151 12.11 15.73 -1.46
C LEU A 151 13.19 16.79 -1.18
N GLY A 152 13.82 16.75 0.01
CA GLY A 152 14.98 17.56 0.37
C GLY A 152 16.29 17.07 -0.26
N ASP A 153 16.36 15.84 -0.78
CA ASP A 153 17.53 15.31 -1.48
C ASP A 153 17.36 15.42 -3.00
N ALA A 154 18.24 16.20 -3.64
CA ALA A 154 18.22 16.40 -5.09
C ALA A 154 18.38 15.10 -5.88
N ARG A 155 19.17 14.14 -5.38
CA ARG A 155 19.39 12.84 -6.04
C ARG A 155 18.13 12.00 -6.03
N ALA A 156 17.36 12.05 -4.94
CA ALA A 156 16.08 11.36 -4.85
C ALA A 156 15.04 11.96 -5.82
N VAL A 157 14.96 13.28 -5.92
CA VAL A 157 14.07 13.95 -6.88
C VAL A 157 14.47 13.64 -8.34
N GLN A 158 15.77 13.64 -8.65
CA GLN A 158 16.28 13.23 -9.96
C GLN A 158 15.96 11.77 -10.28
N LEU A 159 16.04 10.87 -9.30
CA LEU A 159 15.67 9.47 -9.48
C LEU A 159 14.16 9.32 -9.77
N ILE A 160 13.29 10.10 -9.12
CA ILE A 160 11.86 10.15 -9.47
C ILE A 160 11.69 10.59 -10.93
N GLN A 161 12.33 11.68 -11.35
CA GLN A 161 12.28 12.15 -12.74
C GLN A 161 12.74 11.07 -13.73
N LYS A 162 13.83 10.37 -13.41
CA LYS A 162 14.36 9.28 -14.22
C LYS A 162 13.35 8.14 -14.37
N ILE A 163 12.75 7.69 -13.27
CA ILE A 163 11.70 6.66 -13.29
C ILE A 163 10.52 7.09 -14.18
N ILE A 164 10.06 8.33 -14.05
CA ILE A 164 8.98 8.87 -14.89
C ILE A 164 9.38 8.86 -16.37
N GLY A 165 10.59 9.30 -16.69
CA GLY A 165 11.11 9.35 -18.06
C GLY A 165 11.29 7.98 -18.71
N GLU A 166 11.85 7.02 -17.97
CA GLU A 166 12.20 5.70 -18.51
C GLU A 166 11.02 4.72 -18.51
N VAL A 167 10.15 4.77 -17.49
CA VAL A 167 9.08 3.79 -17.31
C VAL A 167 7.76 4.27 -17.91
N PHE A 168 7.43 5.56 -17.80
CA PHE A 168 6.09 6.06 -18.08
C PHE A 168 5.98 6.85 -19.40
N CYS A 169 6.95 7.69 -19.76
CA CYS A 169 6.81 8.59 -20.92
C CYS A 169 6.50 7.89 -22.26
N GLY A 170 6.98 6.66 -22.48
CA GLY A 170 6.66 5.86 -23.69
C GLY A 170 5.34 5.09 -23.61
N ALA A 171 4.82 4.84 -22.40
CA ALA A 171 3.69 3.94 -22.13
C ALA A 171 2.38 4.67 -21.80
N LEU A 172 2.44 5.97 -21.46
CA LEU A 172 1.28 6.76 -21.01
C LEU A 172 0.10 6.78 -21.99
N LEU A 173 0.35 6.73 -23.30
CA LEU A 173 -0.72 6.70 -24.31
C LEU A 173 -1.62 5.45 -24.20
N HIS A 174 -1.13 4.39 -23.56
CA HIS A 174 -1.83 3.13 -23.39
C HIS A 174 -2.34 2.91 -21.95
N MET A 175 -2.23 3.91 -21.07
CA MET A 175 -2.52 3.80 -19.64
C MET A 175 -3.45 4.94 -19.17
N PRO A 176 -4.73 4.92 -19.55
CA PRO A 176 -5.69 6.00 -19.28
C PRO A 176 -5.97 6.20 -17.78
N GLU A 177 -5.65 5.23 -16.93
CA GLU A 177 -5.78 5.35 -15.47
C GLU A 177 -4.78 6.32 -14.84
N PHE A 178 -3.72 6.71 -15.54
CA PHE A 178 -2.74 7.68 -15.05
C PHE A 178 -3.05 9.09 -15.53
N SER A 179 -2.99 10.03 -14.59
CA SER A 179 -2.99 11.46 -14.85
C SER A 179 -1.72 12.03 -14.24
N LEU A 180 -0.66 12.09 -15.03
CA LEU A 180 0.67 12.43 -14.54
C LEU A 180 0.79 13.95 -14.29
N ASN A 181 1.04 14.33 -13.04
CA ASN A 181 1.23 15.73 -12.66
C ASN A 181 2.66 16.23 -12.94
N PHE A 182 2.94 16.57 -14.21
CA PHE A 182 4.24 17.13 -14.59
C PHE A 182 4.55 18.47 -13.90
N ALA A 183 3.53 19.28 -13.58
CA ALA A 183 3.72 20.54 -12.87
C ALA A 183 4.26 20.33 -11.45
N LEU A 184 3.76 19.31 -10.75
CA LEU A 184 4.25 18.92 -9.43
C LEU A 184 5.71 18.44 -9.50
N LEU A 185 6.02 17.55 -10.45
CA LEU A 185 7.40 17.09 -10.69
C LEU A 185 8.36 18.25 -10.97
N HIS A 186 7.96 19.19 -11.83
CA HIS A 186 8.76 20.38 -12.12
C HIS A 186 8.95 21.26 -10.89
N SER A 187 7.95 21.38 -10.00
CA SER A 187 8.11 22.16 -8.77
C SER A 187 9.13 21.54 -7.80
N TRP A 188 9.16 20.21 -7.70
CA TRP A 188 10.18 19.50 -6.92
C TRP A 188 11.58 19.70 -7.49
N LEU A 189 11.74 19.61 -8.81
CA LEU A 189 13.03 19.84 -9.48
C LEU A 189 13.49 21.29 -9.33
N ALA A 190 12.58 22.26 -9.47
CA ALA A 190 12.89 23.69 -9.37
C ALA A 190 13.42 24.09 -7.98
N LYS A 191 12.97 23.41 -6.91
CA LYS A 191 13.45 23.63 -5.54
C LYS A 191 14.97 23.42 -5.39
N HIS A 192 15.54 22.54 -6.21
CA HIS A 192 16.98 22.22 -6.19
C HIS A 192 17.79 23.03 -7.21
N ALA A 193 17.14 23.53 -8.28
CA ALA A 193 17.79 24.35 -9.29
C ALA A 193 18.23 25.73 -8.74
N THR A 194 17.45 26.31 -7.83
CA THR A 194 17.74 27.61 -7.19
C THR A 194 18.86 27.54 -6.16
N THR A 195 19.19 26.36 -5.62
CA THR A 195 20.28 26.20 -4.65
C THR A 195 21.66 26.23 -5.32
N SER A 196 21.73 25.84 -6.60
CA SER A 196 22.98 25.84 -7.37
C SER A 196 23.43 27.23 -7.83
N THR A 197 22.55 28.24 -7.85
CA THR A 197 22.90 29.60 -8.29
C THR A 197 23.37 30.52 -7.16
N LEU A 198 23.22 30.12 -5.89
CA LEU A 198 23.66 30.89 -4.71
C LEU A 198 25.05 30.46 -4.19
N SER A 199 25.71 29.51 -4.85
CA SER A 199 26.99 28.93 -4.45
C SER A 199 28.17 29.27 -5.39
N ASN A 200 28.00 30.28 -6.27
CA ASN A 200 29.07 30.82 -7.12
C ASN A 200 29.35 32.29 -6.80
#